data_AF-A0A9W7G4A1-F1
#
_entry.id   AF-A0A9W7G4A1-F1
#
_cell.length_a   1.000
_cell.length_b   1.000
_cell.length_c   1.000
_cell.angle_alpha   90.00
_cell.angle_beta   90.00
_cell.angle_gamma   90.00
#
_symmetry.space_group_name_H-M   'P 1'
#
loop_
_entity.id
_entity.type
_entity.pdbx_description
1 polymer ?
#
loop_
_entity_poly.entity_id
_entity_poly.type
_entity_poly.pdbx_seq_one_letter_code
_entity_poly.pdbx_strand_id
1 'polypeptide(L)'
;MSDFLSSLPVNPSSTPSSSAVSSTGALNVALLAKEVKQGLQEEKTYKAVDTMKKKAIHTSQTYEEFKNFVACAEQKPLDRGEMESLKETKGSWTQQKTRHALNLKKSKRSSKKEKRGVVSKKFPVVGPKTGMEFDRDWRRHCDTEERRWRYLNLAGPGALGGIWKTEVDAGIMGKVLETVKWAWDQRDVKGGEGRSVEGEGKGAGGGGGEGTASPVVATVTPSVVSDYLHMLTGCGRFSLNVNFLDDKQVKVVKELIQVLKDEGIEGTEGLEEKWK
;
A
#
# COMPACT_ATOMS: atom_id res chain seq x y z
N MET A 1 41.30 -15.99 26.61
CA MET A 1 40.22 -15.48 25.73
C MET A 1 38.92 -16.14 26.12
N SER A 2 38.61 -16.00 27.41
CA SER A 2 37.29 -16.11 28.02
C SER A 2 36.50 -14.85 27.69
N ASP A 3 35.17 -14.90 27.86
CA ASP A 3 34.23 -13.76 27.80
C ASP A 3 33.52 -13.55 26.45
N PHE A 4 32.51 -14.38 26.13
CA PHE A 4 31.30 -13.92 25.41
C PHE A 4 30.11 -14.91 25.45
N LEU A 5 29.85 -15.54 26.60
CA LEU A 5 28.63 -16.34 26.82
C LEU A 5 27.98 -15.93 28.14
N SER A 6 27.46 -14.69 28.19
CA SER A 6 26.55 -14.25 29.24
C SER A 6 25.60 -13.19 28.70
N SER A 7 24.47 -13.64 28.17
CA SER A 7 23.20 -12.90 28.27
C SER A 7 22.06 -13.77 27.72
N LEU A 8 21.70 -14.81 28.47
CA LEU A 8 20.32 -15.30 28.43
C LEU A 8 19.56 -14.51 29.49
N PRO A 9 18.33 -14.02 29.22
CA PRO A 9 17.52 -13.40 30.24
C PRO A 9 17.23 -14.46 31.33
N VAL A 10 17.92 -14.30 32.46
CA VAL A 10 17.60 -14.97 33.71
C VAL A 10 16.21 -14.47 34.10
N ASN A 11 15.22 -15.35 33.98
CA ASN A 11 13.89 -15.11 34.50
C ASN A 11 13.98 -15.18 36.04
N PRO A 12 13.79 -14.08 36.79
CA PRO A 12 13.78 -14.14 38.23
C PRO A 12 12.36 -14.51 38.67
N SER A 13 12.05 -15.80 38.72
CA SER A 13 10.87 -16.23 39.46
C SER A 13 11.08 -17.57 40.15
N SER A 14 11.37 -17.48 41.45
CA SER A 14 10.74 -18.31 42.48
C SER A 14 11.05 -19.82 42.41
N THR A 15 12.12 -20.23 43.11
CA THR A 15 11.92 -21.32 44.08
C THR A 15 11.23 -20.70 45.30
N PRO A 16 10.14 -21.31 45.77
CA PRO A 16 10.29 -22.38 46.73
C PRO A 16 9.70 -23.67 46.19
N SER A 17 10.39 -24.78 46.46
CA SER A 17 9.87 -26.13 46.31
C SER A 17 8.59 -26.26 47.15
N SER A 18 7.45 -25.92 46.56
CA SER A 18 6.15 -26.20 47.13
C SER A 18 5.91 -27.68 46.93
N SER A 19 6.24 -28.47 47.94
CA SER A 19 6.07 -29.92 47.90
C SER A 19 4.65 -30.28 47.45
N ALA A 20 4.53 -31.16 46.46
CA ALA A 20 3.26 -31.75 46.03
C ALA A 20 2.50 -32.40 47.21
N VAL A 21 3.23 -32.74 48.27
CA VAL A 21 2.74 -33.30 49.52
C VAL A 21 2.96 -32.31 50.66
N SER A 22 1.88 -31.90 51.33
CA SER A 22 1.95 -31.09 52.55
C SER A 22 2.57 -31.89 53.70
N SER A 23 3.10 -31.23 54.72
CA SER A 23 3.68 -31.89 55.91
C SER A 23 2.71 -32.82 56.67
N THR A 24 1.40 -32.66 56.42
CA THR A 24 0.30 -33.48 56.94
C THR A 24 -0.03 -34.70 56.08
N GLY A 25 0.71 -34.94 54.98
CA GLY A 25 0.43 -36.00 54.02
C GLY A 25 -0.68 -35.68 53.01
N ALA A 26 -1.30 -34.49 53.10
CA ALA A 26 -2.32 -34.04 52.15
C ALA A 26 -1.72 -33.59 50.81
N LEU A 27 -2.30 -34.03 49.70
CA LEU A 27 -1.87 -33.67 48.35
C LEU A 27 -2.32 -32.26 47.96
N ASN A 28 -1.39 -31.46 47.45
CA ASN A 28 -1.65 -30.12 46.92
C ASN A 28 -2.18 -30.21 45.48
N VAL A 29 -3.46 -30.60 45.34
CA VAL A 29 -4.11 -30.81 44.03
C VAL A 29 -4.04 -29.56 43.13
N ALA A 30 -4.15 -28.35 43.71
CA ALA A 30 -4.06 -27.10 42.96
C ALA A 30 -2.69 -26.86 42.32
N LEU A 31 -1.61 -27.23 43.04
CA LEU A 31 -0.26 -27.14 42.53
C LEU A 31 -0.01 -28.17 41.44
N LEU A 32 -0.39 -29.42 41.70
CA LEU A 32 -0.29 -30.51 40.71
C LEU A 32 -1.06 -30.18 39.43
N ALA A 33 -2.27 -29.63 39.55
CA ALA A 33 -3.06 -29.19 38.41
C ALA A 33 -2.37 -28.04 37.63
N LYS A 34 -1.70 -27.13 38.33
CA LYS A 34 -0.92 -26.05 37.71
C LYS A 34 0.29 -26.59 36.96
N GLU A 35 1.07 -27.48 37.57
CA GLU A 35 2.24 -28.12 36.96
C GLU A 35 1.85 -28.94 35.73
N VAL A 36 0.78 -29.74 35.82
CA VAL A 36 0.24 -30.50 34.68
C VAL A 36 -0.19 -29.57 33.56
N LYS A 37 -0.91 -28.48 33.89
CA LYS A 37 -1.33 -27.49 32.89
C LYS A 37 -0.14 -26.81 32.22
N GLN A 38 0.90 -26.49 32.99
CA GLN A 38 2.13 -25.89 32.47
C GLN A 38 2.87 -26.86 31.54
N GLY A 39 3.08 -28.11 31.95
CA GLY A 39 3.72 -29.13 31.12
C GLY A 39 2.97 -29.37 29.80
N LEU A 40 1.63 -29.36 29.84
CA LEU A 40 0.80 -29.46 28.63
C LEU A 40 0.92 -28.24 27.72
N GLN A 41 1.14 -27.04 28.26
CA GLN A 41 1.34 -25.84 27.46
C GLN A 41 2.73 -25.83 26.81
N GLU A 42 3.76 -26.18 27.56
CA GLU A 42 5.15 -26.29 27.07
C GLU A 42 5.28 -27.36 25.99
N GLU A 43 4.61 -28.51 26.15
CA GLU A 43 4.61 -29.56 25.13
C GLU A 43 3.91 -29.09 23.84
N LYS A 44 2.82 -28.32 23.96
CA LYS A 44 2.10 -27.76 22.81
C LYS A 44 2.95 -26.75 22.05
N THR A 45 3.60 -25.82 22.75
CA THR A 45 4.47 -24.81 22.12
C THR A 45 5.69 -25.47 21.51
N TYR A 46 6.32 -26.42 22.21
CA TYR A 46 7.44 -27.20 21.67
C TYR A 46 7.08 -27.92 20.36
N LYS A 47 5.94 -28.63 20.32
CA LYS A 47 5.47 -29.32 19.12
C LYS A 47 5.14 -28.35 17.98
N ALA A 48 4.54 -27.20 18.27
CA ALA A 48 4.23 -26.19 17.26
C ALA A 48 5.51 -25.61 16.65
N VAL A 49 6.48 -25.23 17.48
CA VAL A 49 7.78 -24.72 17.06
C VAL A 49 8.56 -25.75 16.26
N ASP A 50 8.63 -27.01 16.70
CA ASP A 50 9.32 -28.08 15.97
C ASP A 50 8.69 -28.36 14.60
N THR A 51 7.36 -28.44 14.55
CA THR A 51 6.63 -28.61 13.28
C THR A 51 6.90 -27.45 12.33
N MET A 52 6.92 -26.22 12.86
CA MET A 52 7.19 -25.03 12.07
C MET A 52 8.65 -24.96 11.62
N LYS A 53 9.61 -25.33 12.45
CA LYS A 53 11.04 -25.47 12.09
C LYS A 53 11.22 -26.47 10.96
N LYS A 54 10.63 -27.66 11.06
CA LYS A 54 10.66 -28.70 10.01
C LYS A 54 10.10 -28.19 8.70
N LYS A 55 8.95 -27.51 8.74
CA LYS A 55 8.35 -26.90 7.55
C LYS A 55 9.21 -25.74 7.00
N ALA A 56 9.76 -24.90 7.86
CA ALA A 56 10.58 -23.75 7.49
C ALA A 56 11.87 -24.19 6.79
N ILE A 57 12.56 -25.23 7.27
CA ILE A 57 13.77 -25.80 6.62
C ILE A 57 13.53 -26.09 5.14
N HIS A 58 12.33 -26.57 4.78
CA HIS A 58 11.99 -26.91 3.39
C HIS A 58 11.40 -25.75 2.58
N THR A 59 10.93 -24.69 3.23
CA THR A 59 10.16 -23.62 2.57
C THR A 59 10.88 -22.29 2.52
N SER A 60 11.75 -21.99 3.47
CA SER A 60 12.50 -20.72 3.52
C SER A 60 13.75 -20.77 2.63
N GLN A 61 13.99 -19.70 1.89
CA GLN A 61 15.21 -19.54 1.07
C GLN A 61 16.32 -18.79 1.83
N THR A 62 15.96 -18.08 2.90
CA THR A 62 16.88 -17.26 3.70
C THR A 62 16.67 -17.48 5.19
N TYR A 63 17.70 -17.19 6.00
CA TYR A 63 17.64 -17.34 7.45
C TYR A 63 16.59 -16.41 8.11
N GLU A 64 16.43 -15.19 7.60
CA GLU A 64 15.41 -14.25 8.12
C GLU A 64 13.99 -14.79 7.92
N GLU A 65 13.72 -15.42 6.78
CA GLU A 65 12.44 -16.06 6.50
C GLU A 65 12.21 -17.27 7.42
N PHE A 66 13.24 -18.09 7.65
CA PHE A 66 13.19 -19.19 8.63
C PHE A 66 12.86 -18.68 10.04
N LYS A 67 13.56 -17.61 10.49
CA LYS A 67 13.35 -16.99 11.80
C LYS A 67 11.91 -16.47 11.94
N ASN A 68 11.38 -15.83 10.91
CA ASN A 68 10.01 -15.33 10.91
C ASN A 68 8.98 -16.46 10.98
N PHE A 69 9.18 -17.55 10.24
CA PHE A 69 8.28 -18.71 10.33
C PHE A 69 8.25 -19.29 11.74
N VAL A 70 9.42 -19.51 12.34
CA VAL A 70 9.52 -20.06 13.69
C VAL A 70 8.90 -19.12 14.73
N ALA A 71 9.07 -17.81 14.59
CA ALA A 71 8.46 -16.81 15.46
C ALA A 71 6.92 -16.84 15.42
N CYS A 72 6.32 -17.18 14.27
CA CYS A 72 4.88 -17.31 14.13
C CYS A 72 4.30 -18.61 14.71
N ALA A 73 5.14 -19.59 15.09
CA ALA A 73 4.66 -20.89 15.56
C ALA A 73 3.86 -20.83 16.87
N GLU A 74 4.14 -19.84 17.71
CA GLU A 74 3.48 -19.65 19.01
C GLU A 74 2.17 -18.87 18.90
N GLN A 75 1.85 -18.35 17.72
CA GLN A 75 0.62 -17.59 17.50
C GLN A 75 -0.58 -18.54 17.49
N LYS A 76 -1.60 -18.19 18.28
CA LYS A 76 -2.86 -18.92 18.28
C LYS A 76 -3.62 -18.63 16.99
N PRO A 77 -4.19 -19.64 16.34
CA PRO A 77 -5.21 -19.41 15.32
C PRO A 77 -6.32 -18.58 15.93
N LEU A 78 -6.72 -17.51 15.24
CA LEU A 78 -7.81 -16.65 15.67
C LEU A 78 -9.08 -17.48 15.85
N ASP A 79 -9.72 -17.34 17.01
CA ASP A 79 -10.99 -18.01 17.25
C ASP A 79 -12.11 -17.33 16.45
N ARG A 80 -13.15 -18.11 16.11
CA ARG A 80 -14.29 -17.58 15.35
C ARG A 80 -15.02 -16.47 16.12
N GLY A 81 -15.08 -16.56 17.45
CA GLY A 81 -15.64 -15.50 18.29
C GLY A 81 -14.79 -14.23 18.30
N GLU A 82 -13.46 -14.37 18.26
CA GLU A 82 -12.54 -13.23 18.11
C GLU A 82 -12.69 -12.57 16.73
N MET A 83 -12.91 -13.37 15.68
CA MET A 83 -13.16 -12.87 14.32
C MET A 83 -14.53 -12.18 14.20
N GLU A 84 -15.54 -12.59 14.97
CA GLU A 84 -16.85 -11.94 15.02
C GLU A 84 -16.80 -10.63 15.82
N SER A 85 -16.09 -10.61 16.96
CA SER A 85 -15.79 -9.38 17.71
C SER A 85 -15.02 -8.35 16.86
N LEU A 86 -14.06 -8.78 16.05
CA LEU A 86 -13.33 -7.91 15.11
C LEU A 86 -14.23 -7.30 14.01
N LYS A 87 -15.37 -7.92 13.70
CA LYS A 87 -16.37 -7.38 12.75
C LYS A 87 -17.31 -6.38 13.42
N GLU A 88 -17.55 -6.51 14.71
CA GLU A 88 -18.43 -5.66 15.51
C GLU A 88 -17.73 -4.36 15.96
N THR A 89 -16.41 -4.35 16.03
CA THR A 89 -15.61 -3.14 16.20
C THR A 89 -15.88 -2.18 15.03
N LYS A 90 -16.68 -1.14 15.29
CA LYS A 90 -16.98 -0.02 14.38
C LYS A 90 -15.67 0.54 13.80
N GLY A 91 -15.34 0.12 12.58
CA GLY A 91 -14.10 0.50 11.89
C GLY A 91 -13.53 -0.59 10.97
N SER A 92 -14.07 -1.81 11.01
CA SER A 92 -13.59 -2.90 10.14
C SER A 92 -14.01 -2.72 8.68
N TRP A 93 -13.01 -2.54 7.82
CA TRP A 93 -12.96 -2.15 6.40
C TRP A 93 -13.86 -2.92 5.40
N THR A 94 -14.75 -3.84 5.79
CA THR A 94 -15.39 -4.78 4.83
C THR A 94 -16.91 -4.89 4.84
N GLN A 95 -17.64 -3.90 5.37
CA GLN A 95 -19.11 -3.97 5.43
C GLN A 95 -19.85 -3.33 4.25
N GLN A 96 -19.33 -3.46 3.02
CA GLN A 96 -20.11 -3.12 1.83
C GLN A 96 -19.86 -4.13 0.70
N LYS A 97 -20.43 -5.33 0.87
CA LYS A 97 -20.88 -6.26 -0.20
C LYS A 97 -21.50 -7.51 0.43
N THR A 98 -22.62 -7.32 1.10
CA THR A 98 -23.55 -8.42 1.37
C THR A 98 -24.34 -8.75 0.10
N ARG A 99 -24.66 -10.04 -0.02
CA ARG A 99 -25.69 -10.67 -0.86
C ARG A 99 -25.25 -11.19 -2.22
N HIS A 100 -24.64 -12.38 -2.24
CA HIS A 100 -25.19 -13.49 -3.04
C HIS A 100 -25.01 -14.80 -2.26
N ALA A 101 -26.14 -15.40 -1.93
CA ALA A 101 -26.25 -16.65 -1.21
C ALA A 101 -25.64 -17.81 -2.02
N LEU A 102 -24.91 -18.68 -1.32
CA LEU A 102 -24.43 -19.96 -1.83
C LEU A 102 -25.65 -20.88 -2.04
N ASN A 103 -26.05 -21.09 -3.28
CA ASN A 103 -26.89 -22.23 -3.66
C ASN A 103 -25.93 -23.34 -4.14
N LEU A 104 -25.54 -24.20 -3.21
CA LEU A 104 -24.69 -25.36 -3.48
C LEU A 104 -25.53 -26.44 -4.17
N LYS A 105 -25.54 -26.46 -5.50
CA LYS A 105 -25.92 -27.63 -6.29
C LYS A 105 -24.73 -28.12 -7.10
N LYS A 106 -24.30 -29.34 -6.79
CA LYS A 106 -23.32 -30.15 -7.53
C LYS A 106 -23.61 -30.09 -9.04
N SER A 107 -22.63 -29.69 -9.84
CA SER A 107 -22.54 -30.14 -11.24
C SER A 107 -21.10 -30.06 -11.75
N LYS A 108 -20.86 -30.88 -12.75
CA LYS A 108 -19.61 -31.54 -13.09
C LYS A 108 -18.53 -30.62 -13.65
N ARG A 109 -17.31 -30.96 -13.27
CA ARG A 109 -16.01 -30.64 -13.87
C ARG A 109 -16.10 -30.52 -15.41
N SER A 110 -15.94 -29.29 -15.91
CA SER A 110 -15.40 -29.06 -17.25
C SER A 110 -14.42 -27.90 -17.18
N SER A 111 -13.21 -28.18 -17.65
CA SER A 111 -12.11 -27.25 -17.78
C SER A 111 -12.47 -26.12 -18.74
N LYS A 112 -12.77 -24.94 -18.22
CA LYS A 112 -12.82 -23.71 -19.02
C LYS A 112 -11.98 -22.64 -18.33
N LYS A 113 -10.86 -22.35 -18.98
CA LYS A 113 -9.87 -21.31 -18.67
C LYS A 113 -10.60 -20.01 -18.30
N GLU A 114 -10.62 -19.71 -17.00
CA GLU A 114 -11.28 -18.54 -16.45
C GLU A 114 -10.45 -17.31 -16.79
N LYS A 115 -10.92 -16.54 -17.78
CA LYS A 115 -10.44 -15.18 -17.99
C LYS A 115 -10.83 -14.39 -16.74
N ARG A 116 -9.81 -13.97 -15.99
CA ARG A 116 -9.89 -13.01 -14.88
C ARG A 116 -10.94 -11.94 -15.21
N GLY A 117 -11.97 -11.84 -14.38
CA GLY A 117 -13.05 -10.89 -14.56
C GLY A 117 -12.49 -9.48 -14.75
N VAL A 118 -12.82 -8.88 -15.88
CA VAL A 118 -12.61 -7.45 -16.12
C VAL A 118 -13.59 -6.74 -15.19
N VAL A 119 -13.12 -6.34 -14.02
CA VAL A 119 -13.79 -5.29 -13.25
C VAL A 119 -13.75 -4.07 -14.14
N SER A 120 -14.91 -3.58 -14.55
CA SER A 120 -15.02 -2.35 -15.32
C SER A 120 -14.35 -1.23 -14.51
N LYS A 121 -13.18 -0.78 -14.99
CA LYS A 121 -12.38 0.32 -14.43
C LYS A 121 -13.16 1.63 -14.60
N LYS A 122 -14.17 1.86 -13.75
CA LYS A 122 -14.86 3.15 -13.71
C LYS A 122 -13.86 4.19 -13.23
N PHE A 123 -13.56 5.17 -14.08
CA PHE A 123 -12.67 6.26 -13.71
C PHE A 123 -13.29 7.04 -12.54
N PRO A 124 -12.50 7.45 -11.53
CA PRO A 124 -13.01 8.23 -10.41
C PRO A 124 -13.66 9.53 -10.88
N VAL A 125 -14.85 9.84 -10.35
CA VAL A 125 -15.59 11.08 -10.65
C VAL A 125 -15.40 12.12 -9.54
N VAL A 126 -14.91 11.70 -8.37
CA VAL A 126 -14.67 12.57 -7.20
C VAL A 126 -13.20 12.49 -6.83
N GLY A 127 -12.61 13.61 -6.40
CA GLY A 127 -11.24 13.66 -5.90
C GLY A 127 -11.02 12.79 -4.67
N PRO A 128 -9.80 12.28 -4.45
CA PRO A 128 -9.47 11.45 -3.29
C PRO A 128 -9.60 12.25 -1.99
N LYS A 129 -10.02 11.58 -0.92
CA LYS A 129 -10.09 12.20 0.42
C LYS A 129 -8.92 11.80 1.32
N THR A 130 -8.23 10.71 0.98
CA THR A 130 -7.11 10.16 1.76
C THR A 130 -5.98 9.67 0.85
N GLY A 131 -4.77 9.53 1.39
CA GLY A 131 -3.60 9.11 0.61
C GLY A 131 -3.75 7.68 0.10
N MET A 132 -4.40 6.82 0.89
CA MET A 132 -4.69 5.44 0.51
C MET A 132 -5.72 5.35 -0.63
N GLU A 133 -6.74 6.22 -0.64
CA GLU A 133 -7.67 6.33 -1.77
C GLU A 133 -6.95 6.80 -3.03
N PHE A 134 -6.08 7.81 -2.92
CA PHE A 134 -5.25 8.27 -4.01
C PHE A 134 -4.40 7.13 -4.59
N ASP A 135 -3.59 6.45 -3.77
CA ASP A 135 -2.69 5.38 -4.25
C ASP A 135 -3.47 4.24 -4.91
N ARG A 136 -4.57 3.82 -4.29
CA ARG A 136 -5.45 2.78 -4.83
C ARG A 136 -6.00 3.16 -6.20
N ASP A 137 -6.52 4.38 -6.34
CA ASP A 137 -7.18 4.82 -7.56
C ASP A 137 -6.16 5.16 -8.66
N TRP A 138 -4.99 5.69 -8.27
CA TRP A 138 -3.83 5.90 -9.14
C TRP A 138 -3.38 4.59 -9.78
N ARG A 139 -3.19 3.53 -8.99
CA ARG A 139 -2.76 2.20 -9.49
C ARG A 139 -3.81 1.47 -10.33
N ARG A 140 -5.10 1.74 -10.11
CA ARG A 140 -6.20 0.99 -10.76
C ARG A 140 -6.78 1.66 -11.99
N HIS A 141 -6.79 2.99 -12.04
CA HIS A 141 -7.54 3.76 -13.04
C HIS A 141 -6.66 4.73 -13.85
N CYS A 142 -5.43 5.00 -13.41
CA CYS A 142 -4.53 5.97 -14.03
C CYS A 142 -3.41 5.26 -14.83
N ASP A 143 -3.82 4.35 -15.72
CA ASP A 143 -2.89 3.57 -16.55
C ASP A 143 -2.18 4.45 -17.59
N THR A 144 -2.88 5.43 -18.16
CA THR A 144 -2.36 6.38 -19.17
C THR A 144 -2.07 7.75 -18.57
N GLU A 145 -1.16 8.49 -19.19
CA GLU A 145 -0.70 9.83 -18.81
C GLU A 145 -1.87 10.83 -18.81
N GLU A 146 -2.74 10.78 -19.81
CA GLU A 146 -3.97 11.58 -19.88
C GLU A 146 -4.90 11.36 -18.68
N ARG A 147 -5.07 10.10 -18.26
CA ARG A 147 -5.92 9.75 -17.12
C ARG A 147 -5.30 10.19 -15.81
N ARG A 148 -3.97 10.08 -15.68
CA ARG A 148 -3.21 10.62 -14.54
C ARG A 148 -3.41 12.14 -14.46
N TRP A 149 -3.24 12.87 -15.55
CA TRP A 149 -3.42 14.32 -15.58
C TRP A 149 -4.86 14.72 -15.24
N ARG A 150 -5.85 14.00 -15.78
CA ARG A 150 -7.26 14.22 -15.45
C ARG A 150 -7.54 13.99 -13.96
N TYR A 151 -6.95 12.95 -13.37
CA TYR A 151 -7.13 12.65 -11.95
C TYR A 151 -6.42 13.68 -11.05
N LEU A 152 -5.24 14.15 -11.45
CA LEU A 152 -4.53 15.23 -10.75
C LEU A 152 -5.35 16.53 -10.75
N ASN A 153 -5.96 16.90 -11.87
CA ASN A 153 -6.85 18.07 -11.95
C ASN A 153 -8.13 17.90 -11.11
N LEU A 154 -8.66 16.67 -11.04
CA LEU A 154 -9.83 16.36 -10.23
C LEU A 154 -9.54 16.49 -8.72
N ALA A 155 -8.32 16.17 -8.29
CA ALA A 155 -7.89 16.33 -6.90
C ALA A 155 -7.47 17.78 -6.59
N GLY A 156 -6.70 18.40 -7.49
CA GLY A 156 -6.10 19.73 -7.31
C GLY A 156 -4.90 19.73 -6.34
N PRO A 157 -3.92 20.63 -6.53
CA PRO A 157 -2.71 20.68 -5.71
C PRO A 157 -3.02 20.96 -4.22
N GLY A 158 -3.99 21.84 -3.92
CA GLY A 158 -4.36 22.16 -2.54
C GLY A 158 -4.86 20.95 -1.73
N ALA A 159 -5.74 20.12 -2.30
CA ALA A 159 -6.24 18.93 -1.61
C ALA A 159 -5.15 17.86 -1.45
N LEU A 160 -4.30 17.70 -2.47
CA LEU A 160 -3.18 16.76 -2.43
C LEU A 160 -2.15 17.12 -1.35
N GLY A 161 -1.87 18.40 -1.14
CA GLY A 161 -0.99 18.84 -0.05
C GLY A 161 -1.51 18.46 1.33
N GLY A 162 -2.83 18.52 1.55
CA GLY A 162 -3.44 18.04 2.78
C GLY A 162 -3.38 16.52 2.93
N ILE A 163 -3.59 15.79 1.84
CA ILE A 163 -3.60 14.32 1.80
C ILE A 163 -2.20 13.73 2.01
N TRP A 164 -1.17 14.34 1.41
CA TRP A 164 0.23 13.90 1.48
C TRP A 164 1.03 14.54 2.60
N LYS A 165 0.38 15.27 3.51
CA LYS A 165 1.05 15.86 4.67
C LYS A 165 1.76 14.83 5.54
N THR A 166 1.19 13.63 5.68
CA THR A 166 1.76 12.55 6.49
C THR A 166 2.87 11.82 5.73
N GLU A 167 2.58 11.33 4.53
CA GLU A 167 3.53 10.65 3.66
C GLU A 167 3.04 10.58 2.21
N VAL A 168 4.00 10.51 1.29
CA VAL A 168 3.79 10.13 -0.12
C VAL A 168 4.87 9.13 -0.52
N ASP A 169 4.52 8.15 -1.34
CA ASP A 169 5.47 7.17 -1.89
C ASP A 169 6.33 7.80 -3.00
N ALA A 170 7.64 7.55 -2.99
CA ALA A 170 8.56 8.09 -3.99
C ALA A 170 8.20 7.68 -5.42
N GLY A 171 7.71 6.45 -5.62
CA GLY A 171 7.25 5.97 -6.92
C GLY A 171 5.99 6.68 -7.43
N ILE A 172 5.10 7.09 -6.53
CA ILE A 172 3.97 7.97 -6.87
C ILE A 172 4.47 9.37 -7.21
N MET A 173 5.33 9.95 -6.37
CA MET A 173 5.88 11.29 -6.58
C MET A 173 6.55 11.44 -7.94
N GLY A 174 7.42 10.49 -8.31
CA GLY A 174 8.05 10.45 -9.62
C GLY A 174 7.05 10.39 -10.78
N LYS A 175 6.02 9.55 -10.68
CA LYS A 175 4.96 9.47 -11.71
C LYS A 175 4.12 10.73 -11.81
N VAL A 176 3.90 11.44 -10.70
CA VAL A 176 3.21 12.74 -10.71
C VAL A 176 4.03 13.75 -11.48
N LEU A 177 5.35 13.84 -11.23
CA LEU A 177 6.26 14.72 -11.95
C LEU A 177 6.31 14.42 -13.45
N GLU A 178 6.41 13.15 -13.84
CA GLU A 178 6.34 12.72 -15.23
C GLU A 178 5.00 13.12 -15.89
N THR A 179 3.90 13.01 -15.15
CA THR A 179 2.57 13.40 -15.64
C THR A 179 2.46 14.91 -15.84
N VAL A 180 3.01 15.71 -14.91
CA VAL A 180 3.04 17.18 -15.01
C VAL A 180 3.88 17.61 -16.20
N LYS A 181 5.06 16.98 -16.41
CA LYS A 181 5.91 17.23 -17.58
C LYS A 181 5.24 16.85 -18.88
N TRP A 182 4.62 15.67 -18.94
CA TRP A 182 3.83 15.26 -20.10
C TRP A 182 2.74 16.28 -20.41
N ALA A 183 2.02 16.77 -19.41
CA ALA A 183 0.95 17.75 -19.60
C ALA A 183 1.51 19.09 -20.10
N TRP A 184 2.68 19.51 -19.59
CA TRP A 184 3.40 20.67 -20.08
C TRP A 184 3.76 20.54 -21.57
N ASP A 185 4.35 19.42 -21.98
CA ASP A 185 4.78 19.20 -23.36
C ASP A 185 3.60 19.16 -24.35
N GLN A 186 2.40 18.78 -23.88
CA GLN A 186 1.18 18.78 -24.69
C GLN A 186 0.59 20.19 -24.90
N ARG A 187 1.04 21.20 -24.14
CA ARG A 187 0.63 22.61 -24.33
C ARG A 187 1.12 23.14 -25.67
N ASP A 188 2.36 22.83 -26.05
CA ASP A 188 2.98 23.35 -27.26
C ASP A 188 2.42 22.71 -28.55
N VAL A 189 1.96 21.46 -28.46
CA VAL A 189 1.43 20.71 -29.61
C VAL A 189 0.05 21.21 -30.06
N LYS A 190 -0.78 21.73 -29.15
CA LYS A 190 -2.15 22.18 -29.45
C LYS A 190 -2.27 23.67 -29.82
N GLY A 191 -1.18 24.43 -29.77
CA GLY A 191 -1.11 25.82 -30.24
C GLY A 191 -0.87 25.96 -31.75
N GLY A 192 -0.56 24.87 -32.45
CA GLY A 192 -0.37 24.84 -33.90
C GLY A 192 -1.57 24.25 -34.62
N GLU A 193 -2.22 25.11 -35.42
CA GLU A 193 -3.03 24.87 -36.62
C GLU A 193 -3.35 23.43 -37.04
N GLY A 194 -4.63 23.20 -37.38
CA GLY A 194 -5.19 21.92 -37.76
C GLY A 194 -4.37 21.16 -38.80
N ARG A 195 -4.04 19.91 -38.47
CA ARG A 195 -3.65 18.91 -39.47
C ARG A 195 -4.64 17.76 -39.44
N SER A 196 -5.57 17.82 -40.39
CA SER A 196 -6.30 16.67 -40.89
C SER A 196 -5.29 15.58 -41.24
N VAL A 197 -5.41 14.42 -40.59
CA VAL A 197 -4.88 13.16 -41.13
C VAL A 197 -6.10 12.29 -41.41
N GLU A 198 -6.51 12.33 -42.67
CA GLU A 198 -7.36 11.33 -43.30
C GLU A 198 -6.61 10.00 -43.44
N GLY A 199 -7.37 8.90 -43.49
CA GLY A 199 -6.93 7.59 -43.98
C GLY A 199 -6.69 6.56 -42.88
N GLU A 200 -7.72 5.82 -42.45
CA GLU A 200 -8.05 4.45 -42.91
C GLU A 200 -7.17 3.35 -42.25
N GLY A 201 -7.67 2.29 -41.62
CA GLY A 201 -9.01 1.74 -41.46
C GLY A 201 -8.95 0.28 -40.95
N LYS A 202 -10.09 -0.19 -40.42
CA LYS A 202 -10.45 -1.53 -39.85
C LYS A 202 -10.09 -1.74 -38.36
N GLY A 203 -11.02 -1.74 -37.39
CA GLY A 203 -12.40 -2.30 -37.32
C GLY A 203 -12.32 -3.63 -36.54
N ALA A 204 -13.06 -3.94 -35.46
CA ALA A 204 -14.41 -3.62 -34.98
C ALA A 204 -14.41 -3.61 -33.42
N GLY A 205 -15.16 -2.79 -32.68
CA GLY A 205 -16.63 -2.70 -32.54
C GLY A 205 -17.04 -3.38 -31.22
N GLY A 206 -17.87 -2.91 -30.28
CA GLY A 206 -18.69 -1.72 -29.97
C GLY A 206 -19.08 -1.87 -28.46
N GLY A 207 -19.81 -1.01 -27.74
CA GLY A 207 -20.58 0.21 -27.97
C GLY A 207 -21.41 0.50 -26.70
N GLY A 208 -21.82 1.76 -26.50
CA GLY A 208 -22.81 2.25 -25.50
C GLY A 208 -22.21 2.67 -24.16
N GLY A 209 -22.02 3.95 -23.82
CA GLY A 209 -23.01 5.05 -23.69
C GLY A 209 -23.20 5.29 -22.17
N GLU A 210 -23.28 6.47 -21.58
CA GLU A 210 -23.50 7.86 -21.98
C GLU A 210 -23.20 8.69 -20.71
N GLY A 211 -22.68 9.90 -20.85
CA GLY A 211 -22.29 10.73 -19.70
C GLY A 211 -21.50 11.94 -20.15
N THR A 212 -22.21 12.87 -20.78
CA THR A 212 -21.76 14.17 -21.26
C THR A 212 -21.24 15.01 -20.09
N ALA A 213 -19.91 15.11 -19.99
CA ALA A 213 -19.27 16.26 -19.37
C ALA A 213 -18.06 16.59 -20.25
N SER A 214 -18.12 17.75 -20.89
CA SER A 214 -17.08 18.34 -21.73
C SER A 214 -15.67 18.04 -21.20
N PRO A 215 -14.70 17.64 -22.04
CA PRO A 215 -13.33 17.62 -21.61
C PRO A 215 -12.85 19.07 -21.65
N VAL A 216 -13.11 19.83 -20.58
CA VAL A 216 -12.26 20.97 -20.26
C VAL A 216 -10.92 20.32 -19.89
N VAL A 217 -10.07 20.09 -20.89
CA VAL A 217 -8.69 19.74 -20.65
C VAL A 217 -8.12 21.00 -20.01
N ALA A 218 -8.05 21.03 -18.68
CA ALA A 218 -7.53 22.16 -17.93
C ALA A 218 -6.19 22.55 -18.58
N THR A 219 -6.14 23.76 -19.12
CA THR A 219 -4.95 24.30 -19.76
C THR A 219 -3.85 24.31 -18.72
N VAL A 220 -2.75 23.63 -19.01
CA VAL A 220 -1.58 23.61 -18.13
C VAL A 220 -1.00 25.02 -18.17
N THR A 221 -1.18 25.76 -17.08
CA THR A 221 -0.53 27.06 -16.91
C THR A 221 0.77 26.89 -16.15
N PRO A 222 1.72 27.82 -16.34
CA PRO A 222 2.97 27.85 -15.58
C PRO A 222 2.72 27.88 -14.07
N SER A 223 1.69 28.61 -13.63
CA SER A 223 1.26 28.68 -12.22
C SER A 223 0.85 27.31 -11.66
N VAL A 224 0.12 26.50 -12.43
CA VAL A 224 -0.32 25.17 -11.99
C VAL A 224 0.88 24.24 -11.78
N VAL A 225 1.87 24.30 -12.67
CA VAL A 225 3.11 23.52 -12.50
C VAL A 225 3.85 23.96 -11.24
N SER A 226 3.96 25.27 -11.00
CA SER A 226 4.53 25.82 -9.76
C SER A 226 3.78 25.32 -8.52
N ASP A 227 2.45 25.35 -8.53
CA ASP A 227 1.61 24.88 -7.42
C ASP A 227 1.85 23.40 -7.11
N TYR A 228 1.98 22.54 -8.13
CA TYR A 228 2.31 21.13 -7.93
C TYR A 228 3.70 20.93 -7.35
N LEU A 229 4.71 21.66 -7.83
CA LEU A 229 6.07 21.54 -7.28
C LEU A 229 6.13 22.03 -5.83
N HIS A 230 5.53 23.17 -5.53
CA HIS A 230 5.46 23.69 -4.16
C HIS A 230 4.70 22.74 -3.23
N MET A 231 3.58 22.19 -3.68
CA MET A 231 2.83 21.20 -2.94
C MET A 231 3.69 19.97 -2.63
N LEU A 232 4.43 19.46 -3.61
CA LEU A 232 5.31 18.30 -3.41
C LEU A 232 6.43 18.60 -2.39
N THR A 233 6.98 19.82 -2.37
CA THR A 233 7.95 20.21 -1.33
C THR A 233 7.36 20.24 0.08
N GLY A 234 6.03 20.38 0.20
CA GLY A 234 5.30 20.37 1.48
C GLY A 234 4.86 18.99 1.93
N CYS A 235 5.10 17.93 1.15
CA CYS A 235 4.68 16.57 1.47
C CYS A 235 5.53 15.94 2.59
N GLY A 236 4.90 15.06 3.37
CA GLY A 236 5.59 14.24 4.36
C GLY A 236 6.65 13.35 3.71
N ARG A 237 7.85 13.32 4.31
CA ARG A 237 9.03 12.59 3.80
C ARG A 237 9.58 13.08 2.45
N PHE A 238 9.29 14.32 2.06
CA PHE A 238 9.81 14.91 0.82
C PHE A 238 11.33 14.71 0.63
N SER A 239 12.17 15.08 1.60
CA SER A 239 13.64 14.93 1.50
C SER A 239 14.09 13.49 1.27
N LEU A 240 13.40 12.52 1.87
CA LEU A 240 13.69 11.10 1.64
C LEU A 240 13.26 10.67 0.24
N ASN A 241 12.11 11.15 -0.23
CA ASN A 241 11.60 10.82 -1.55
C ASN A 241 12.45 11.41 -2.67
N VAL A 242 13.02 12.59 -2.49
CA VAL A 242 13.98 13.19 -3.44
C VAL A 242 15.18 12.27 -3.65
N ASN A 243 15.71 11.66 -2.58
CA ASN A 243 16.82 10.70 -2.67
C ASN A 243 16.46 9.39 -3.40
N PHE A 244 15.17 9.07 -3.52
CA PHE A 244 14.67 7.89 -4.22
C PHE A 244 14.22 8.18 -5.66
N LEU A 245 14.34 9.43 -6.13
CA LEU A 245 14.07 9.75 -7.53
C LEU A 245 15.18 9.21 -8.42
N ASP A 246 14.80 8.67 -9.57
CA ASP A 246 15.75 8.27 -10.60
C ASP A 246 16.32 9.51 -11.31
N ASP A 247 17.51 9.38 -11.93
CA ASP A 247 18.16 10.46 -12.69
C ASP A 247 17.24 11.09 -13.74
N LYS A 248 16.36 10.28 -14.34
CA LYS A 248 15.35 10.74 -15.30
C LYS A 248 14.35 11.71 -14.66
N GLN A 249 13.89 11.39 -13.46
CA GLN A 249 12.90 12.20 -12.74
C GLN A 249 13.53 13.49 -12.20
N VAL A 250 14.77 13.41 -11.71
CA VAL A 250 15.56 14.59 -11.33
C VAL A 250 15.77 15.52 -12.52
N LYS A 251 16.06 14.96 -13.71
CA LYS A 251 16.17 15.74 -14.95
C LYS A 251 14.84 16.44 -15.29
N VAL A 252 13.72 15.73 -15.18
CA VAL A 252 12.38 16.30 -15.41
C VAL A 252 12.10 17.47 -14.47
N VAL A 253 12.43 17.35 -13.18
CA VAL A 253 12.26 18.44 -12.22
C VAL A 253 13.09 19.66 -12.61
N LYS A 254 14.37 19.46 -12.97
CA LYS A 254 15.25 20.56 -13.40
C LYS A 254 14.73 21.26 -14.66
N GLU A 255 14.27 20.49 -15.65
CA GLU A 255 13.65 21.03 -16.87
C GLU A 255 12.40 21.85 -16.53
N LEU A 256 11.51 21.35 -15.66
CA LEU A 256 10.33 22.09 -15.23
C LEU A 256 10.69 23.38 -14.49
N ILE A 257 11.65 23.35 -13.56
CA ILE A 257 12.07 24.55 -12.83
C ILE A 257 12.68 25.60 -13.77
N GLN A 258 13.51 25.18 -14.73
CA GLN A 258 14.09 26.09 -15.72
C GLN A 258 13.00 26.78 -16.54
N VAL A 259 12.00 26.03 -16.99
CA VAL A 259 10.85 26.59 -17.73
C VAL A 259 10.06 27.60 -16.89
N LEU A 260 9.86 27.35 -15.60
CA LEU A 260 9.18 28.31 -14.72
C LEU A 260 9.99 29.60 -14.51
N LYS A 261 11.33 29.51 -14.51
CA LYS A 261 12.21 30.68 -14.48
C LYS A 261 12.13 31.47 -15.78
N ASP A 262 12.13 30.78 -16.92
CA ASP A 262 12.04 31.41 -18.23
C ASP A 262 10.69 32.14 -18.43
N GLU A 263 9.61 31.62 -17.85
CA GLU A 263 8.28 32.28 -17.83
C GLU A 263 8.12 33.35 -16.73
N GLY A 264 9.14 33.57 -15.88
CA GLY A 264 9.17 34.68 -14.93
C GLY A 264 8.18 34.57 -13.76
N ILE A 265 7.86 33.35 -13.29
CA ILE A 265 6.94 33.17 -12.17
C ILE A 265 7.63 33.43 -10.83
N GLU A 266 7.02 34.28 -10.01
CA GLU A 266 7.41 34.53 -8.62
C GLU A 266 7.27 33.25 -7.76
N GLY A 267 8.25 32.96 -6.90
CA GLY A 267 8.26 31.80 -5.99
C GLY A 267 9.14 30.62 -6.41
N THR A 268 9.78 30.68 -7.58
CA THR A 268 10.77 29.69 -8.03
C THR A 268 12.11 29.77 -7.28
N GLU A 269 12.33 30.86 -6.54
CA GLU A 269 13.53 31.10 -5.73
C GLU A 269 13.64 30.07 -4.59
N GLY A 270 14.75 29.32 -4.56
CA GLY A 270 15.00 28.27 -3.57
C GLY A 270 14.32 26.92 -3.86
N LEU A 271 13.50 26.81 -4.92
CA LEU A 271 12.91 25.52 -5.31
C LEU A 271 14.01 24.55 -5.77
N GLU A 272 14.99 25.01 -6.55
CA GLU A 272 16.12 24.17 -6.98
C GLU A 272 16.93 23.61 -5.81
N GLU A 273 17.09 24.37 -4.73
CA GLU A 273 17.84 23.91 -3.56
C GLU A 273 17.09 22.80 -2.81
N LYS A 274 15.76 22.88 -2.76
CA LYS A 274 14.92 21.86 -2.12
C LYS A 274 14.88 20.55 -2.91
N TRP A 275 15.12 20.59 -4.22
CA TRP A 275 15.09 19.44 -5.11
C TRP A 275 16.49 18.89 -5.46
N LYS A 276 17.54 19.35 -4.76
CA LYS A 276 18.89 18.76 -4.80
C LYS A 276 18.97 17.53 -3.89
#